data_AF-A0A1A8U3I3-F1
#
_entry.id   AF-A0A1A8U3I3-F1
#
_cell.length_a   1.000
_cell.length_b   1.000
_cell.length_c   1.000
_cell.angle_alpha   90.00
_cell.angle_beta   90.00
_cell.angle_gamma   90.00
#
_symmetry.space_group_name_H-M   'P 1'
#
loop_
_entity.id
_entity.type
_entity.pdbx_description
1 polymer ?
#
loop_
_entity_poly.entity_id
_entity_poly.type
_entity_poly.pdbx_seq_one_letter_code
_entity_poly.pdbx_strand_id
1 'polypeptide(L)'
;MKCLKVDEYIKRTASVKETELLYQELETHILSKPGLQGRTLCDRVIRACNHHLGVGSCPLGHIKALVNLVELSLRGYDVSAELVAQTSP
;
A
#
# COMPACT_ATOMS: atom_id res chain seq x y z
N MET A 1 3.83 5.48 8.68
CA MET A 1 2.67 6.13 8.06
C MET A 1 1.44 6.03 8.96
N LYS A 2 0.44 6.90 8.78
CA LYS A 2 -0.89 6.73 9.40
C LYS A 2 -1.74 5.78 8.55
N CYS A 3 -2.60 4.98 9.20
CA CYS A 3 -3.56 4.11 8.51
C CYS A 3 -4.79 4.94 8.07
N LEU A 4 -4.78 5.39 6.80
CA LEU A 4 -5.85 6.21 6.22
C LEU A 4 -7.05 5.36 5.77
N LYS A 5 -8.18 5.99 5.45
CA LYS A 5 -9.33 5.33 4.81
C LYS A 5 -9.01 4.98 3.35
N VAL A 6 -9.74 4.03 2.78
CA VAL A 6 -9.54 3.60 1.38
C VAL A 6 -9.69 4.77 0.41
N ASP A 7 -10.71 5.62 0.56
CA ASP A 7 -10.94 6.77 -0.33
C ASP A 7 -9.78 7.77 -0.33
N GLU A 8 -9.08 7.90 0.79
CA GLU A 8 -7.89 8.75 0.91
C GLU A 8 -6.71 8.13 0.15
N TYR A 9 -6.53 6.81 0.23
CA TYR A 9 -5.54 6.11 -0.60
C TYR A 9 -5.90 6.11 -2.08
N ILE A 10 -7.20 6.07 -2.46
CA ILE A 10 -7.63 6.22 -3.85
C ILE A 10 -7.15 7.56 -4.40
N LYS A 11 -7.31 8.66 -3.65
CA LYS A 11 -6.78 9.97 -4.05
C LYS A 11 -5.26 9.93 -4.22
N ARG A 12 -4.54 9.35 -3.26
CA ARG A 12 -3.07 9.24 -3.29
C ARG A 12 -2.52 8.27 -4.34
N THR A 13 -3.37 7.51 -4.99
CA THR A 13 -3.00 6.58 -6.08
C THR A 13 -3.57 7.04 -7.43
N ALA A 14 -4.14 8.24 -7.51
CA ALA A 14 -4.80 8.76 -8.71
C ALA A 14 -3.81 9.24 -9.79
N SER A 15 -2.52 9.38 -9.47
CA SER A 15 -1.48 9.80 -10.41
C SER A 15 -0.18 9.03 -10.19
N VAL A 16 0.68 8.96 -11.22
CA VAL A 16 2.01 8.34 -11.13
C VAL A 16 2.82 8.95 -9.98
N LYS A 17 2.90 10.28 -9.95
CA LYS A 17 3.69 11.02 -8.96
C LYS A 17 3.24 10.74 -7.52
N GLU A 18 1.93 10.78 -7.26
CA GLU A 18 1.44 10.52 -5.91
C GLU A 18 1.60 9.06 -5.51
N THR A 19 1.46 8.14 -6.46
CA THR A 19 1.70 6.70 -6.26
C THR A 19 3.14 6.43 -5.88
N GLU A 20 4.10 7.08 -6.55
CA GLU A 20 5.54 6.97 -6.24
C GLU A 20 5.88 7.56 -4.87
N LEU A 21 5.29 8.70 -4.50
CA LEU A 21 5.46 9.27 -3.15
C LEU A 21 4.90 8.34 -2.07
N LEU A 22 3.73 7.75 -2.33
CA LEU A 22 3.12 6.76 -1.45
C LEU A 22 3.98 5.49 -1.33
N TYR A 23 4.62 5.06 -2.42
CA TYR A 23 5.58 3.95 -2.42
C TYR A 23 6.74 4.23 -1.46
N GLN A 24 7.40 5.38 -1.58
CA GLN A 24 8.54 5.75 -0.73
C GLN A 24 8.15 5.83 0.75
N GLU A 25 6.99 6.41 1.05
CA GLU A 25 6.47 6.47 2.43
C GLU A 25 6.19 5.08 3.00
N LEU A 26 5.61 4.18 2.19
CA LEU A 26 5.28 2.83 2.60
C LEU A 26 6.54 1.99 2.81
N GLU A 27 7.51 2.09 1.91
CA GLU A 27 8.79 1.38 2.01
C GLU A 27 9.53 1.76 3.30
N THR A 28 9.61 3.06 3.57
CA THR A 28 10.19 3.59 4.82
C THR A 28 9.44 3.06 6.05
N HIS A 29 8.11 2.98 5.96
CA HIS A 29 7.28 2.48 7.05
C HIS A 29 7.48 0.99 7.33
N ILE A 30 7.59 0.17 6.28
CA ILE A 30 7.83 -1.28 6.39
C ILE A 30 9.21 -1.54 7.01
N LEU A 31 10.25 -0.81 6.57
CA LEU A 31 11.59 -0.94 7.14
C LEU A 31 11.64 -0.55 8.63
N SER A 32 10.76 0.36 9.05
CA SER A 32 10.68 0.86 10.43
C SER A 32 9.85 -0.04 11.37
N LYS A 33 9.60 -1.30 10.98
CA LYS A 33 8.71 -2.27 11.65
C LYS A 33 7.26 -1.75 11.79
N PRO A 34 6.38 -2.09 10.84
CA PRO A 34 5.00 -1.65 10.91
C PRO A 34 4.33 -2.29 12.13
N GLY A 35 3.74 -1.45 13.00
CA GLY A 35 3.00 -1.93 14.18
C GLY A 35 1.72 -2.67 13.79
N LEU A 36 0.84 -2.91 14.76
CA LEU A 36 -0.39 -3.72 14.60
C LEU A 36 -1.31 -3.30 13.43
N GLN A 37 -1.22 -2.04 12.98
CA GLN A 37 -2.02 -1.52 11.88
C GLN A 37 -1.41 -1.76 10.49
N GLY A 38 -0.21 -2.33 10.40
CA GLY A 38 0.51 -2.55 9.15
C GLY A 38 -0.27 -3.38 8.13
N ARG A 39 -0.90 -4.47 8.58
CA ARG A 39 -1.79 -5.30 7.73
C ARG A 39 -2.95 -4.48 7.16
N THR A 40 -3.68 -3.78 8.02
CA THR A 40 -4.84 -2.97 7.62
C THR A 40 -4.44 -1.85 6.67
N LEU A 41 -3.30 -1.20 6.92
CA LEU A 41 -2.76 -0.18 6.04
C LEU A 41 -2.45 -0.76 4.66
N CYS A 42 -1.73 -1.88 4.59
CA CYS A 42 -1.35 -2.52 3.33
C CYS A 42 -2.59 -3.00 2.55
N ASP A 43 -3.58 -3.63 3.20
CA ASP A 43 -4.84 -4.03 2.56
C ASP A 43 -5.57 -2.84 1.93
N ARG A 44 -5.65 -1.70 2.63
CA ARG A 44 -6.30 -0.50 2.11
C ARG A 44 -5.56 0.10 0.91
N VAL A 45 -4.23 0.07 0.90
CA VAL A 45 -3.42 0.49 -0.26
C VAL A 45 -3.67 -0.44 -1.44
N ILE A 46 -3.66 -1.76 -1.24
CA ILE A 46 -3.96 -2.75 -2.29
C ILE A 46 -5.34 -2.50 -2.90
N ARG A 47 -6.36 -2.27 -2.07
CA ARG A 47 -7.72 -1.95 -2.55
C ARG A 47 -7.78 -0.68 -3.38
N ALA A 48 -7.05 0.37 -2.98
CA ALA A 48 -6.97 1.62 -3.73
C ALA A 48 -6.28 1.43 -5.09
N CYS A 49 -5.20 0.65 -5.15
CA CYS A 49 -4.55 0.31 -6.41
C CYS A 49 -5.47 -0.48 -7.34
N ASN A 50 -6.16 -1.50 -6.80
CA ASN A 50 -7.09 -2.32 -7.56
C ASN A 50 -8.30 -1.53 -8.07
N HIS A 51 -8.73 -0.49 -7.35
CA HIS A 51 -9.77 0.43 -7.83
C HIS A 51 -9.36 1.07 -9.16
N HIS A 52 -8.17 1.67 -9.24
CA HIS A 52 -7.68 2.32 -10.47
C HIS A 52 -7.42 1.32 -11.59
N LEU A 53 -6.82 0.16 -11.27
CA LEU A 53 -6.57 -0.90 -12.25
C LEU A 53 -7.88 -1.46 -12.85
N GLY A 54 -8.94 -1.57 -12.05
CA GLY A 54 -10.25 -2.06 -12.48
C GLY A 54 -11.05 -1.06 -13.33
N VAL A 55 -10.78 0.24 -13.22
CA VAL A 55 -11.45 1.29 -14.03
C VAL A 55 -10.98 1.27 -15.50
N GLY A 56 -9.79 0.73 -15.77
CA GLY A 56 -9.32 0.43 -17.14
C GLY A 56 -8.85 1.64 -17.96
N SER A 57 -8.74 2.84 -17.37
CA SER A 57 -8.32 4.07 -18.06
C SER A 57 -6.92 4.55 -17.69
N CYS A 58 -6.12 3.73 -17.00
CA CYS A 58 -4.79 4.13 -16.53
C CYS A 58 -3.72 4.02 -17.64
N PRO A 59 -2.91 5.07 -17.87
CA PRO A 59 -1.73 4.97 -18.74
C PRO A 59 -0.75 3.89 -18.26
N LEU A 60 0.02 3.29 -19.16
CA LEU A 60 0.97 2.21 -18.84
C LEU A 60 1.93 2.55 -17.69
N GLY A 61 2.45 3.79 -17.65
CA GLY A 61 3.33 4.25 -16.57
C GLY A 61 2.63 4.25 -15.20
N HIS A 62 1.34 4.61 -15.17
CA HIS A 62 0.53 4.58 -13.96
C HIS A 62 0.22 3.15 -13.54
N ILE A 63 -0.13 2.27 -14.49
CA ILE A 63 -0.30 0.84 -14.23
C ILE A 63 0.95 0.26 -13.57
N LYS A 64 2.14 0.55 -14.13
CA LYS A 64 3.41 0.08 -13.56
C LYS A 64 3.63 0.58 -12.13
N ALA A 65 3.38 1.86 -11.87
CA ALA A 65 3.49 2.42 -10.53
C ALA A 65 2.52 1.77 -9.53
N LEU A 66 1.28 1.52 -9.94
CA LEU A 66 0.26 0.86 -9.13
C LEU A 66 0.63 -0.60 -8.82
N VAL A 67 1.10 -1.36 -9.80
CA VAL A 67 1.53 -2.76 -9.62
C VAL A 67 2.72 -2.85 -8.66
N ASN A 68 3.72 -1.96 -8.80
CA ASN A 68 4.85 -1.91 -7.88
C ASN A 68 4.39 -1.60 -6.43
N LEU A 69 3.42 -0.70 -6.27
CA LEU A 69 2.88 -0.37 -4.96
C LEU A 69 2.09 -1.53 -4.35
N VAL A 70 1.35 -2.30 -5.16
CA VAL A 70 0.69 -3.54 -4.73
C VAL A 70 1.72 -4.56 -4.24
N GLU A 71 2.80 -4.78 -5.00
CA GLU A 71 3.85 -5.72 -4.61
C GLU A 71 4.50 -5.33 -3.27
N LEU A 72 4.85 -4.05 -3.09
CA LEU A 72 5.40 -3.55 -1.83
C LEU A 72 4.40 -3.71 -0.68
N SER A 73 3.12 -3.43 -0.93
CA SER A 73 2.06 -3.57 0.08
C SER A 73 1.84 -5.03 0.49
N LEU A 74 1.92 -5.98 -0.44
CA LEU A 74 1.85 -7.40 -0.12
C LEU A 74 3.00 -7.82 0.81
N ARG A 75 4.24 -7.43 0.48
CA ARG A 75 5.40 -7.68 1.36
C ARG A 75 5.21 -7.06 2.75
N GLY A 76 4.72 -5.82 2.80
CA GLY A 76 4.42 -5.14 4.05
C GLY A 76 3.32 -5.82 4.87
N TYR A 77 2.32 -6.39 4.20
CA TYR A 77 1.24 -7.15 4.82
C TYR A 77 1.79 -8.41 5.51
N ASP A 78 2.64 -9.16 4.80
CA ASP A 78 3.26 -10.40 5.32
C ASP A 78 4.20 -10.12 6.49
N VAL A 79 5.07 -9.11 6.39
CA VAL A 79 5.95 -8.68 7.49
C VAL A 79 5.13 -8.28 8.73
N SER A 80 4.06 -7.50 8.53
CA SER A 80 3.15 -7.14 9.63
C SER A 80 2.45 -8.36 10.20
N ALA A 81 2.24 -9.40 9.38
CA ALA A 81 1.59 -10.61 9.77
C ALA A 81 2.42 -11.52 10.67
N GLU A 82 3.69 -11.65 10.37
CA GLU A 82 4.65 -12.37 11.18
C GLU A 82 4.84 -11.70 12.54
N LEU A 83 4.90 -10.35 12.59
CA LEU A 83 5.03 -9.62 13.85
C LEU A 83 3.88 -9.91 14.83
N VAL A 84 2.63 -9.91 14.35
CA VAL A 84 1.46 -10.20 15.21
C VAL A 84 1.53 -11.61 15.78
N ALA A 85 1.94 -12.59 14.97
CA ALA A 85 2.08 -13.98 15.40
C ALA A 85 3.13 -14.13 16.51
N GLN A 86 4.24 -13.40 16.44
CA GLN A 86 5.29 -13.41 17.48
C GLN A 86 4.89 -12.72 18.79
N THR A 87 3.89 -11.84 18.77
CA THR A 87 3.43 -11.10 19.96
C THR A 87 2.22 -11.72 20.67
N SER A 88 1.69 -12.83 20.15
CA SER A 88 0.55 -13.53 20.75
C SER A 88 1.04 -14.51 21.84
N PRO A 89 0.40 -14.57 23.03
CA PRO A 89 0.86 -15.38 24.17
C PRO A 89 0.80 -16.89 23.94
#